data_AF-A0A183EB92-F1
#
_entry.id   AF-A0A183EB92-F1
#
_cell.length_a   1.000
_cell.length_b   1.000
_cell.length_c   1.000
_cell.angle_alpha   90.00
_cell.angle_beta   90.00
_cell.angle_gamma   90.00
#
_symmetry.space_group_name_H-M   'P 1'
#
loop_
_entity.id
_entity.type
_entity.pdbx_description
1 polymer ?
#
loop_
_entity_poly.entity_id
_entity_poly.type
_entity_poly.pdbx_seq_one_letter_code
_entity_poly.pdbx_strand_id
1 'polypeptide(L)'
;LISSYVDGDDEETRMMRRAMVRYMCLAQVLVYRDISIPVRKRFPTYTAIVKAGFMTAREMKKLSDIDLEYDKYWVPINWTFTLFHNARRAKKISSDVMTNKLCDELRVFRQSLQVVCNYDWIDLHVPVMTIIQFIFFVGWLKAAEVLLNPMGEDDDDFECNYLIDKNLATALSIVDESKKHTPSIKPDQFLSRGHVDAMYSRCSIDDAVRPLVGSAVHAKFSSDDRNLILPHESMFDGVQIF
;
A
#
# COMPACT_ATOMS: atom_id res chain seq x y z
N LEU A 1 -2.17 -18.81 29.56
CA LEU A 1 -3.47 -19.00 30.22
C LEU A 1 -3.71 -20.44 30.64
N ILE A 2 -3.81 -21.40 29.71
CA ILE A 2 -4.03 -22.82 30.10
C ILE A 2 -2.94 -23.34 31.04
N SER A 3 -1.67 -23.06 30.74
CA SER A 3 -0.56 -23.47 31.61
C SER A 3 -0.52 -22.77 32.96
N SER A 4 -1.13 -21.59 33.09
CA SER A 4 -1.05 -20.77 34.30
C SER A 4 -2.26 -20.93 35.22
N TYR A 5 -3.40 -21.39 34.70
CA TYR A 5 -4.65 -21.52 35.45
C TYR A 5 -5.03 -22.97 35.76
N VAL A 6 -4.38 -23.94 35.13
CA VAL A 6 -4.58 -25.37 35.38
C VAL A 6 -3.40 -25.87 36.21
N ASP A 7 -3.61 -25.92 37.51
CA ASP A 7 -2.62 -26.28 38.52
C ASP A 7 -2.53 -27.80 38.70
N GLY A 8 -1.31 -28.33 38.83
CA GLY A 8 -1.07 -29.75 39.08
C GLY A 8 0.06 -30.33 38.22
N ASP A 9 0.97 -31.05 38.87
CA ASP A 9 2.11 -31.73 38.25
C ASP A 9 1.86 -33.23 37.98
N ASP A 10 0.66 -33.71 38.32
CA ASP A 10 0.24 -35.06 38.01
C ASP A 10 0.13 -35.31 36.50
N GLU A 11 0.38 -36.56 36.12
CA GLU A 11 0.37 -36.97 34.72
C GLU A 11 -0.99 -36.71 34.05
N GLU A 12 -2.09 -36.89 34.78
CA GLU A 12 -3.45 -36.63 34.32
C GLU A 12 -3.65 -35.15 33.96
N THR A 13 -3.28 -34.23 34.84
CA THR A 13 -3.40 -32.79 34.61
C THR A 13 -2.48 -32.33 33.47
N ARG A 14 -1.28 -32.91 33.37
CA ARG A 14 -0.38 -32.69 32.23
C ARG A 14 -1.02 -33.16 30.92
N MET A 15 -1.63 -34.34 30.89
CA MET A 15 -2.37 -34.84 29.72
C MET A 15 -3.54 -33.93 29.36
N MET A 16 -4.27 -33.45 30.36
CA MET A 16 -5.41 -32.56 30.18
C MET A 16 -4.99 -31.21 29.57
N ARG A 17 -3.93 -30.56 30.08
CA ARG A 17 -3.37 -29.33 29.47
C ARG A 17 -2.96 -29.54 28.02
N ARG A 18 -2.28 -30.65 27.73
CA ARG A 18 -1.86 -31.00 26.36
C ARG A 18 -3.06 -31.26 25.44
N ALA A 19 -4.11 -31.91 25.94
CA ALA A 19 -5.33 -32.17 25.17
C ALA A 19 -6.08 -30.88 24.83
N MET A 20 -6.21 -29.95 25.78
CA MET A 20 -6.84 -28.64 25.56
C MET A 20 -6.16 -27.88 24.42
N VAL A 21 -4.83 -27.74 24.48
CA VAL A 21 -4.05 -27.05 23.43
C VAL A 21 -4.14 -27.80 22.11
N ARG A 22 -4.03 -29.13 22.13
CA ARG A 22 -4.11 -29.96 20.92
C ARG A 22 -5.47 -29.84 20.23
N TYR A 23 -6.58 -29.76 20.98
CA TYR A 23 -7.90 -29.54 20.40
C TYR A 23 -8.06 -28.14 19.79
N MET A 24 -7.47 -27.11 20.39
CA MET A 24 -7.43 -25.77 19.78
C MET A 24 -6.64 -25.81 18.45
N CYS A 25 -5.47 -26.44 18.43
CA CYS A 25 -4.68 -26.63 17.21
C CYS A 25 -5.42 -27.50 16.17
N LEU A 26 -6.14 -28.53 16.61
CA LEU A 26 -6.93 -29.38 15.72
C LEU A 26 -8.05 -28.57 15.04
N ALA A 27 -8.78 -27.74 15.78
CA ALA A 27 -9.77 -26.84 15.20
C ALA A 27 -9.15 -25.91 14.15
N GLN A 28 -7.99 -25.33 14.44
CA GLN A 28 -7.27 -24.48 13.49
C GLN A 28 -6.83 -25.24 12.23
N VAL A 29 -6.30 -26.45 12.37
CA VAL A 29 -5.90 -27.29 11.22
C VAL A 29 -7.09 -27.65 10.35
N LEU A 30 -8.25 -27.95 10.96
CA LEU A 30 -9.47 -28.24 10.21
C LEU A 30 -9.90 -27.02 9.38
N VAL A 31 -10.00 -25.84 9.99
CA VAL A 31 -10.34 -24.59 9.28
C VAL A 31 -9.34 -24.28 8.16
N TYR A 32 -8.03 -24.33 8.44
CA TYR A 32 -7.03 -23.99 7.43
C TYR A 32 -6.95 -25.01 6.30
N ARG A 33 -7.28 -26.28 6.54
CA ARG A 33 -7.37 -27.28 5.47
C ARG A 33 -8.50 -26.96 4.49
N ASP A 34 -9.57 -26.33 4.96
CA ASP A 34 -10.72 -25.98 4.12
C ASP A 34 -10.52 -24.66 3.39
N ILE A 35 -9.68 -23.75 3.89
CA ILE A 35 -9.44 -22.43 3.26
C ILE A 35 -8.13 -22.39 2.46
N SER A 36 -7.07 -23.05 2.92
CA SER A 36 -5.72 -22.93 2.36
C SER A 36 -5.33 -24.14 1.52
N ILE A 37 -5.12 -23.94 0.22
CA ILE A 37 -4.68 -25.00 -0.72
C ILE A 37 -3.38 -25.68 -0.26
N PRO A 38 -2.31 -24.96 0.19
CA PRO A 38 -1.11 -25.60 0.73
C PRO A 38 -1.38 -26.50 1.93
N VAL A 39 -2.24 -26.08 2.86
CA VAL A 39 -2.59 -26.88 4.05
C VAL A 39 -3.43 -28.09 3.65
N ARG A 40 -4.34 -27.93 2.69
CA ARG A 40 -5.12 -29.04 2.11
C ARG A 40 -4.23 -30.08 1.44
N LYS A 41 -3.19 -29.66 0.71
CA LYS A 41 -2.18 -30.57 0.13
C LYS A 41 -1.38 -31.30 1.20
N ARG A 42 -1.06 -30.62 2.31
CA ARG A 42 -0.34 -31.22 3.45
C ARG A 42 -1.22 -32.22 4.24
N PHE A 43 -2.50 -31.93 4.39
CA PHE A 43 -3.45 -32.73 5.17
C PHE A 43 -4.72 -33.05 4.36
N PRO A 44 -4.63 -33.91 3.33
CA PRO A 44 -5.78 -34.16 2.45
C PRO A 44 -6.93 -34.88 3.16
N THR A 45 -6.60 -35.82 4.06
CA THR A 45 -7.56 -36.70 4.73
C THR A 45 -7.43 -36.64 6.26
N TYR A 46 -8.49 -36.98 6.98
CA TYR A 46 -8.45 -37.08 8.45
C TYR A 46 -7.40 -38.08 8.94
N THR A 47 -7.15 -39.16 8.19
CA THR A 47 -6.07 -40.09 8.50
C THR A 47 -4.68 -39.45 8.48
N ALA A 48 -4.45 -38.46 7.61
CA ALA A 48 -3.19 -37.72 7.58
C ALA A 48 -3.03 -36.83 8.82
N ILE A 49 -4.12 -36.22 9.29
CA ILE A 49 -4.15 -35.42 10.53
C ILE A 49 -3.87 -36.31 11.75
N VAL A 50 -4.40 -37.54 11.76
CA VAL A 50 -4.12 -38.52 12.81
C VAL A 50 -2.66 -38.94 12.81
N LYS A 51 -2.10 -39.29 11.64
CA LYS A 51 -0.68 -39.64 11.50
C LYS A 51 0.25 -38.49 11.92
N ALA A 52 -0.15 -37.24 11.68
CA ALA A 52 0.59 -36.07 12.11
C ALA A 52 0.49 -35.76 13.62
N GLY A 53 -0.36 -36.47 14.36
CA GLY A 53 -0.45 -36.36 15.82
C GLY A 53 -1.37 -35.23 16.34
N PHE A 54 -2.08 -34.52 15.46
CA PHE A 54 -3.06 -33.52 15.89
C PHE A 54 -4.33 -34.15 16.48
N MET A 55 -4.69 -35.34 16.01
CA MET A 55 -5.89 -36.08 16.43
C MET A 55 -5.54 -37.54 16.72
N THR A 56 -6.17 -38.15 17.72
CA THR A 56 -6.03 -39.60 17.95
C THR A 56 -7.04 -40.40 17.12
N ALA A 57 -6.78 -41.69 16.86
CA ALA A 57 -7.72 -42.54 16.13
C ALA A 57 -9.11 -42.62 16.81
N ARG A 58 -9.15 -42.54 18.15
CA ARG A 58 -10.40 -42.54 18.92
C ARG A 58 -11.20 -41.25 18.73
N GLU A 59 -10.51 -40.11 18.70
CA GLU A 59 -11.13 -38.81 18.43
C GLU A 59 -11.60 -38.70 16.98
N MET A 60 -10.82 -39.24 16.03
CA MET A 60 -11.25 -39.33 14.63
C MET A 60 -12.58 -40.06 14.50
N LYS A 61 -12.71 -41.20 15.18
CA LYS A 61 -13.97 -41.97 15.20
C LYS A 61 -15.13 -41.14 15.77
N LYS A 62 -14.91 -40.47 16.91
CA LYS A 62 -15.94 -39.58 17.50
C LYS A 62 -16.33 -38.43 16.57
N LEU A 63 -15.40 -37.91 15.77
CA LEU A 63 -15.67 -36.84 14.82
C LEU A 63 -16.43 -37.35 13.58
N SER A 64 -16.14 -38.58 13.13
CA SER A 64 -16.88 -39.22 12.03
C SER A 64 -18.27 -39.70 12.42
N ASP A 65 -18.48 -40.07 13.69
CA ASP A 65 -19.78 -40.54 14.21
C ASP A 65 -20.84 -39.43 14.22
N ILE A 66 -20.44 -38.16 14.12
CA ILE A 66 -21.36 -37.02 14.04
C ILE A 66 -21.91 -36.96 12.61
N ASP A 67 -23.20 -37.30 12.45
CA ASP A 67 -23.90 -37.23 11.17
C ASP A 67 -24.29 -35.78 10.83
N LEU A 68 -23.39 -35.10 10.13
CA LEU A 68 -23.53 -33.72 9.66
C LEU A 68 -22.70 -33.57 8.39
N GLU A 69 -23.29 -32.95 7.38
CA GLU A 69 -22.67 -32.67 6.09
C GLU A 69 -21.73 -31.45 6.15
N TYR A 70 -21.94 -30.56 7.12
CA TYR A 70 -21.17 -29.33 7.30
C TYR A 70 -19.83 -29.56 8.03
N ASP A 71 -18.93 -28.58 7.91
CA ASP A 71 -17.61 -28.62 8.54
C ASP A 71 -17.66 -28.73 10.07
N LYS A 72 -16.86 -29.66 10.60
CA LYS A 72 -16.90 -30.09 12.01
C LYS A 72 -15.79 -29.46 12.85
N TYR A 73 -15.20 -28.34 12.42
CA TYR A 73 -14.11 -27.66 13.13
C TYR A 73 -14.51 -27.13 14.51
N TRP A 74 -15.80 -26.95 14.76
CA TRP A 74 -16.35 -26.54 16.05
C TRP A 74 -16.29 -27.65 17.10
N VAL A 75 -16.18 -28.92 16.70
CA VAL A 75 -16.22 -30.08 17.60
C VAL A 75 -15.03 -30.10 18.57
N PRO A 76 -13.76 -29.95 18.13
CA PRO A 76 -12.63 -29.83 19.06
C PRO A 76 -12.73 -28.62 19.99
N ILE A 77 -13.31 -27.50 19.54
CA ILE A 77 -13.53 -26.33 20.40
C ILE A 77 -14.48 -26.69 21.55
N ASN A 78 -15.58 -27.40 21.25
CA ASN A 78 -16.52 -27.87 22.27
C ASN A 78 -15.89 -28.88 23.24
N TRP A 79 -15.01 -29.76 22.75
CA TRP A 79 -14.23 -30.64 23.61
C TRP A 79 -13.33 -29.86 24.57
N THR A 80 -12.71 -28.76 24.12
CA THR A 80 -11.90 -27.88 24.98
C THR A 80 -12.75 -27.22 26.08
N PHE A 81 -13.94 -26.70 25.75
CA PHE A 81 -14.87 -26.18 26.76
C PHE A 81 -15.22 -27.25 27.81
N THR A 82 -15.52 -28.47 27.36
CA THR A 82 -15.81 -29.59 28.25
C THR A 82 -14.63 -29.90 29.17
N LEU A 83 -13.40 -29.85 28.66
CA LEU A 83 -12.19 -30.03 29.45
C LEU A 83 -11.98 -28.93 30.50
N PHE A 84 -12.30 -27.66 30.20
CA PHE A 84 -12.24 -26.57 31.19
C PHE A 84 -13.20 -26.82 32.35
N HIS A 85 -14.44 -27.21 32.07
CA HIS A 85 -15.41 -27.54 33.10
C HIS A 85 -15.01 -28.79 33.90
N ASN A 86 -14.43 -29.80 33.25
CA ASN A 86 -13.89 -30.98 33.93
C ASN A 86 -12.74 -30.63 34.87
N ALA A 87 -11.79 -29.82 34.41
CA ALA A 87 -10.67 -29.33 35.21
C ALA A 87 -11.15 -28.56 36.44
N ARG A 88 -12.19 -27.74 36.29
CA ARG A 88 -12.80 -27.01 37.40
C ARG A 88 -13.51 -27.93 38.40
N ARG A 89 -14.27 -28.92 37.92
CA ARG A 89 -14.92 -29.95 38.78
C ARG A 89 -13.91 -30.79 39.54
N ALA A 90 -12.78 -31.12 38.91
CA ALA A 90 -11.65 -31.79 39.53
C ALA A 90 -10.83 -30.89 40.47
N LYS A 91 -11.26 -29.63 40.68
CA LYS A 91 -10.57 -28.60 41.49
C LYS A 91 -9.11 -28.35 41.07
N LYS A 92 -8.77 -28.61 39.80
CA LYS A 92 -7.47 -28.28 39.19
C LYS A 92 -7.37 -26.80 38.79
N ILE A 93 -8.51 -26.14 38.66
CA ILE A 93 -8.61 -24.69 38.48
C ILE A 93 -9.10 -24.09 39.79
N SER A 94 -8.35 -23.13 40.32
CA SER A 94 -8.56 -22.56 41.65
C SER A 94 -9.89 -21.82 41.82
N SER A 95 -10.40 -21.15 40.77
CA SER A 95 -11.61 -20.32 40.84
C SER A 95 -12.48 -20.40 39.58
N ASP A 96 -13.79 -20.18 39.75
CA ASP A 96 -14.73 -20.04 38.64
C ASP A 96 -14.39 -18.85 37.74
N VAL A 97 -13.83 -17.78 38.31
CA VAL A 97 -13.40 -16.59 37.55
C VAL A 97 -12.30 -16.94 36.55
N MET A 98 -11.33 -17.78 36.94
CA MET A 98 -10.26 -18.25 36.05
C MET A 98 -10.82 -19.14 34.94
N THR A 99 -11.83 -19.96 35.26
CA THR A 99 -12.50 -20.82 34.28
C THR A 99 -13.26 -19.99 33.25
N ASN A 100 -14.02 -18.99 33.70
CA ASN A 100 -14.72 -18.06 32.81
C ASN A 100 -13.74 -17.32 31.90
N LYS A 101 -12.60 -16.87 32.45
CA LYS A 101 -11.58 -16.22 31.64
C LYS A 101 -10.99 -17.14 30.56
N LEU A 102 -10.80 -18.44 30.83
CA LEU A 102 -10.40 -19.41 29.80
C LEU A 102 -11.48 -19.59 28.72
N CYS A 103 -12.74 -19.64 29.13
CA CYS A 103 -13.87 -19.75 28.20
C CYS A 103 -13.98 -18.52 27.29
N ASP A 104 -13.79 -17.31 27.83
CA ASP A 104 -13.82 -16.08 27.06
C ASP A 104 -12.70 -16.05 26.00
N GLU A 105 -11.50 -16.44 26.37
CA GLU A 105 -10.35 -16.47 25.45
C GLU A 105 -10.52 -17.54 24.37
N LEU A 106 -11.14 -18.68 24.71
CA LEU A 106 -11.51 -19.69 23.72
C LEU A 106 -12.62 -19.20 22.78
N ARG A 107 -13.56 -18.38 23.28
CA ARG A 107 -14.57 -17.73 22.45
C ARG A 107 -13.94 -16.72 21.48
N VAL A 108 -12.98 -15.91 21.94
CA VAL A 108 -12.22 -14.99 21.06
C VAL A 108 -11.47 -15.79 20.00
N PHE A 109 -10.79 -16.88 20.37
CA PHE A 109 -10.13 -17.77 19.41
C PHE A 109 -11.10 -18.33 18.36
N ARG A 110 -12.29 -18.79 18.78
CA ARG A 110 -13.35 -19.27 17.86
C ARG A 110 -13.83 -18.16 16.93
N GLN A 111 -14.02 -16.94 17.44
CA GLN A 111 -14.42 -15.79 16.63
C GLN A 111 -13.36 -15.46 15.58
N SER A 112 -12.09 -15.46 15.94
CA SER A 112 -10.99 -15.25 14.99
C SER A 112 -11.00 -16.29 13.87
N LEU A 113 -11.22 -17.57 14.18
CA LEU A 113 -11.36 -18.61 13.15
C LEU A 113 -12.59 -18.37 12.26
N GLN A 114 -13.73 -17.99 12.85
CA GLN A 114 -14.96 -17.70 12.11
C GLN A 114 -14.79 -16.56 11.12
N VAL A 115 -14.06 -15.51 11.51
CA VAL A 115 -13.77 -14.37 10.64
C VAL A 115 -13.03 -14.83 9.39
N VAL A 116 -12.04 -15.72 9.52
CA VAL A 116 -11.31 -16.27 8.37
C VAL A 116 -12.24 -17.09 7.45
N CYS A 117 -13.13 -17.92 8.01
CA CYS A 117 -14.14 -18.63 7.20
C CYS A 117 -15.08 -17.67 6.44
N ASN A 118 -15.49 -16.59 7.10
CA ASN A 118 -16.38 -15.60 6.48
C ASN A 118 -15.68 -14.87 5.32
N TYR A 119 -14.39 -14.56 5.45
CA TYR A 119 -13.62 -13.92 4.36
C TYR A 119 -13.53 -14.82 3.11
N ASP A 120 -13.24 -16.11 3.29
CA ASP A 120 -13.19 -17.07 2.18
C ASP A 120 -14.55 -17.19 1.47
N TRP A 121 -15.63 -17.25 2.25
CA TRP A 121 -16.99 -17.29 1.71
C TRP A 121 -17.35 -16.03 0.90
N ILE A 122 -16.98 -14.84 1.39
CA ILE A 122 -17.29 -13.57 0.70
C ILE A 122 -16.52 -13.47 -0.62
N ASP A 123 -15.22 -13.77 -0.63
CA ASP A 123 -14.39 -13.68 -1.83
C ASP A 123 -14.80 -14.72 -2.90
N LEU A 124 -15.36 -15.87 -2.47
CA LEU A 124 -15.94 -16.86 -3.38
C LEU A 124 -17.19 -16.36 -4.12
N HIS A 125 -18.01 -15.52 -3.48
CA HIS A 125 -19.23 -14.98 -4.09
C HIS A 125 -18.96 -13.73 -4.92
N VAL A 126 -18.11 -12.84 -4.42
CA VAL A 126 -17.72 -11.61 -5.10
C VAL A 126 -16.20 -11.48 -4.98
N PRO A 127 -15.45 -11.71 -6.07
CA PRO A 127 -14.00 -11.72 -6.02
C PRO A 127 -13.46 -10.27 -6.01
N VAL A 128 -13.59 -9.60 -4.88
CA VAL A 128 -13.28 -8.15 -4.73
C VAL A 128 -11.84 -7.86 -5.15
N MET A 129 -10.89 -8.71 -4.74
CA MET A 129 -9.49 -8.54 -5.11
C MET A 129 -9.26 -8.66 -6.61
N THR A 130 -9.97 -9.58 -7.27
CA THR A 130 -9.89 -9.77 -8.73
C THR A 130 -10.51 -8.58 -9.46
N ILE A 131 -11.61 -8.02 -8.96
CA ILE A 131 -12.24 -6.83 -9.55
C ILE A 131 -11.29 -5.63 -9.49
N ILE A 132 -10.61 -5.41 -8.36
CA ILE A 132 -9.62 -4.33 -8.23
C ILE A 132 -8.45 -4.53 -9.20
N GLN A 133 -7.92 -5.75 -9.29
CA GLN A 133 -6.87 -6.09 -10.25
C GLN A 133 -7.31 -5.85 -11.70
N PHE A 134 -8.54 -6.25 -12.03
CA PHE A 134 -9.13 -6.03 -13.36
C PHE A 134 -9.22 -4.55 -13.70
N ILE A 135 -9.72 -3.72 -12.78
CA ILE A 135 -9.80 -2.26 -12.98
C ILE A 135 -8.40 -1.68 -13.18
N PHE A 136 -7.40 -2.14 -12.42
CA PHE A 136 -6.03 -1.66 -12.56
C PHE A 136 -5.43 -1.99 -13.93
N PHE A 137 -5.55 -3.25 -14.38
CA PHE A 137 -4.98 -3.69 -15.66
C PHE A 137 -5.73 -3.11 -16.86
N VAL A 138 -7.06 -3.15 -16.85
CA VAL A 138 -7.87 -2.60 -17.95
C VAL A 138 -7.80 -1.08 -17.95
N GLY A 139 -7.81 -0.43 -16.79
CA GLY A 139 -7.65 1.02 -16.67
C GLY A 139 -6.31 1.49 -17.21
N TRP A 140 -5.21 0.79 -16.87
CA TRP A 140 -3.89 1.10 -17.45
C TRP A 140 -3.89 0.86 -18.97
N LEU A 141 -4.39 -0.28 -19.43
CA LEU A 141 -4.47 -0.56 -20.86
C LEU A 141 -5.28 0.51 -21.62
N LYS A 142 -6.39 0.96 -21.04
CA LYS A 142 -7.23 2.02 -21.60
C LYS A 142 -6.52 3.36 -21.65
N ALA A 143 -5.74 3.72 -20.63
CA ALA A 143 -4.92 4.92 -20.67
C ALA A 143 -3.89 4.87 -21.82
N ALA A 144 -3.31 3.70 -22.09
CA ALA A 144 -2.40 3.53 -23.23
C ALA A 144 -3.13 3.56 -24.59
N GLU A 145 -4.36 3.08 -24.65
CA GLU A 145 -5.21 3.10 -25.86
C GLU A 145 -5.56 4.52 -26.27
N VAL A 146 -6.00 5.37 -25.34
CA VAL A 146 -6.31 6.80 -25.59
C VAL A 146 -5.06 7.53 -26.10
N LEU A 147 -3.90 7.26 -25.49
CA LEU A 147 -2.65 7.90 -25.91
C LEU A 147 -2.05 7.34 -27.20
N LEU A 148 -2.59 6.25 -27.75
CA LEU A 148 -2.07 5.63 -28.96
C LEU A 148 -2.28 6.53 -30.19
N ASN A 149 -3.42 7.21 -30.26
CA ASN A 149 -3.75 8.15 -31.33
C ASN A 149 -4.35 9.44 -30.77
N PRO A 150 -3.51 10.37 -30.28
CA PRO A 150 -3.97 11.60 -29.61
C PRO A 150 -4.57 12.64 -30.58
N MET A 151 -4.76 12.28 -31.85
CA MET A 151 -5.23 13.16 -32.93
C MET A 151 -6.58 12.67 -33.49
N GLY A 152 -7.30 11.86 -32.72
CA GLY A 152 -8.62 11.35 -33.06
C GLY A 152 -9.75 12.33 -32.72
N GLU A 153 -10.89 11.77 -32.35
CA GLU A 153 -12.10 12.48 -31.93
C GLU A 153 -12.47 12.17 -30.46
N ASP A 154 -11.57 11.54 -29.70
CA ASP A 154 -11.82 11.25 -28.29
C ASP A 154 -11.77 12.55 -27.46
N ASP A 155 -12.48 12.57 -26.32
CA ASP A 155 -12.61 13.76 -25.47
C ASP A 155 -11.25 14.32 -24.96
N ASP A 156 -10.23 13.46 -24.89
CA ASP A 156 -8.87 13.79 -24.43
C ASP A 156 -7.87 14.05 -25.59
N ASP A 157 -8.33 14.02 -26.85
CA ASP A 157 -7.48 14.26 -28.02
C ASP A 157 -7.13 15.74 -28.23
N PHE A 158 -6.12 16.01 -29.05
CA PHE A 158 -5.75 17.38 -29.38
C PHE A 158 -6.81 18.05 -30.27
N GLU A 159 -7.19 19.27 -29.90
CA GLU A 159 -8.06 20.15 -30.67
C GLU A 159 -7.36 20.74 -31.91
N CYS A 160 -7.05 19.88 -32.88
CA CYS A 160 -6.30 20.25 -34.08
C CYS A 160 -7.02 21.28 -34.95
N ASN A 161 -8.35 21.18 -35.08
CA ASN A 161 -9.14 22.15 -35.85
C ASN A 161 -9.01 23.56 -35.28
N TYR A 162 -9.09 23.69 -33.96
CA TYR A 162 -8.87 24.96 -33.27
C TYR A 162 -7.46 25.51 -33.53
N LEU A 163 -6.43 24.65 -33.48
CA LEU A 163 -5.05 25.08 -33.76
C LEU A 163 -4.87 25.59 -35.19
N ILE A 164 -5.48 24.94 -36.17
CA ILE A 164 -5.44 25.35 -37.58
C ILE A 164 -6.06 26.74 -37.74
N ASP A 165 -7.30 26.92 -37.25
CA ASP A 165 -8.03 28.18 -37.37
C ASP A 165 -7.30 29.32 -36.67
N LYS A 166 -6.83 29.09 -35.45
CA LYS A 166 -6.05 30.06 -34.67
C LYS A 166 -4.78 30.47 -35.41
N ASN A 167 -4.02 29.52 -35.94
CA ASN A 167 -2.75 29.80 -36.59
C ASN A 167 -2.94 30.58 -37.89
N LEU A 168 -3.93 30.22 -38.70
CA LEU A 168 -4.23 30.93 -39.94
C LEU A 168 -4.67 32.38 -39.67
N ALA A 169 -5.61 32.57 -38.74
CA ALA A 169 -6.07 33.91 -38.36
C ALA A 169 -4.93 34.78 -37.82
N THR A 170 -4.09 34.22 -36.94
CA THR A 170 -2.94 34.93 -36.37
C THR A 170 -1.92 35.30 -37.45
N ALA A 171 -1.57 34.36 -38.33
CA ALA A 171 -0.58 34.60 -39.39
C ALA A 171 -1.03 35.69 -40.36
N LEU A 172 -2.30 35.70 -40.75
CA LEU A 172 -2.85 36.73 -41.62
C LEU A 172 -2.87 38.10 -40.94
N SER A 173 -3.32 38.19 -39.68
CA SER A 173 -3.27 39.45 -38.91
C SER A 173 -1.84 39.98 -38.76
N ILE A 174 -0.84 39.11 -38.55
CA ILE A 174 0.57 39.51 -38.52
C ILE A 174 0.98 40.13 -39.87
N VAL A 175 0.67 39.52 -41.01
CA VAL A 175 1.13 40.03 -42.31
C VAL A 175 0.39 41.31 -42.72
N ASP A 176 -0.91 41.39 -42.45
CA ASP A 176 -1.77 42.47 -42.94
C ASP A 176 -1.79 43.68 -42.00
N GLU A 177 -2.03 43.47 -40.70
CA GLU A 177 -2.24 44.56 -39.74
C GLU A 177 -0.92 45.10 -39.17
N SER A 178 0.05 44.22 -38.88
CA SER A 178 1.31 44.64 -38.24
C SER A 178 2.27 45.39 -39.17
N LYS A 179 2.14 45.22 -40.49
CA LYS A 179 3.10 45.76 -41.47
C LYS A 179 2.98 47.27 -41.70
N LYS A 180 1.85 47.89 -41.39
CA LYS A 180 1.58 49.33 -41.67
C LYS A 180 1.22 50.16 -40.43
N HIS A 181 1.00 49.54 -39.27
CA HIS A 181 0.64 50.22 -38.03
C HIS A 181 1.73 50.04 -36.96
N THR A 182 2.91 50.60 -37.19
CA THR A 182 3.88 50.78 -36.11
C THR A 182 3.48 52.00 -35.28
N PRO A 183 3.41 51.91 -33.94
CA PRO A 183 3.20 53.08 -33.10
C PRO A 183 4.36 54.07 -33.27
N SER A 184 4.09 55.36 -33.11
CA SER A 184 5.13 56.39 -33.18
C SER A 184 6.21 56.15 -32.12
N ILE A 185 7.47 56.18 -32.53
CA ILE A 185 8.61 55.99 -31.64
C ILE A 185 8.66 57.20 -30.69
N LYS A 186 8.56 56.93 -29.38
CA LYS A 186 8.71 57.90 -28.30
C LYS A 186 9.69 57.34 -27.27
N PRO A 187 10.44 58.20 -26.55
CA PRO A 187 11.30 57.74 -25.48
C PRO A 187 10.46 56.99 -24.43
N ASP A 188 10.87 55.78 -24.08
CA ASP A 188 10.22 54.98 -23.05
C ASP A 188 10.55 55.52 -21.63
N GLN A 189 9.89 54.96 -20.62
CA GLN A 189 10.00 55.39 -19.22
C GLN A 189 11.37 55.07 -18.58
N PHE A 190 12.19 54.25 -19.23
CA PHE A 190 13.47 53.77 -18.73
C PHE A 190 14.66 54.51 -19.38
N LEU A 191 14.47 55.10 -20.57
CA LEU A 191 15.51 55.81 -21.31
C LEU A 191 16.21 56.90 -20.48
N SER A 192 15.51 57.58 -19.58
CA SER A 192 16.04 58.67 -18.76
C SER A 192 16.61 58.22 -17.40
N ARG A 193 16.38 56.98 -16.96
CA ARG A 193 16.69 56.52 -15.59
C ARG A 193 18.05 55.84 -15.42
N GLY A 194 18.76 55.50 -16.50
CA GLY A 194 20.11 54.90 -16.46
C GLY A 194 20.21 53.48 -15.86
N HIS A 195 19.17 53.00 -15.18
CA HIS A 195 18.98 51.64 -14.68
C HIS A 195 17.50 51.26 -14.75
N VAL A 196 17.22 49.96 -14.90
CA VAL A 196 15.85 49.40 -15.03
C VAL A 196 15.54 48.54 -13.81
N ASP A 197 14.62 49.01 -12.97
CA ASP A 197 14.12 48.23 -11.83
C ASP A 197 12.95 47.35 -12.26
N ALA A 198 13.01 46.05 -11.92
CA ALA A 198 11.90 45.13 -12.12
C ALA A 198 10.77 45.46 -11.14
N MET A 199 9.62 45.88 -11.67
CA MET A 199 8.43 46.16 -10.87
C MET A 199 7.58 44.89 -10.72
N TYR A 200 7.23 44.56 -9.48
CA TYR A 200 6.36 43.42 -9.17
C TYR A 200 5.01 43.93 -8.66
N SER A 201 3.95 43.17 -8.94
CA SER A 201 2.65 43.40 -8.30
C SER A 201 2.75 43.14 -6.79
N ARG A 202 1.85 43.71 -5.99
CA ARG A 202 1.85 43.49 -4.53
C ARG A 202 1.73 42.02 -4.13
N CYS A 203 1.11 41.19 -4.96
CA CYS A 203 0.95 39.75 -4.70
C CYS A 203 2.21 38.95 -5.07
N SER A 204 3.04 39.47 -5.96
CA SER A 204 4.22 38.78 -6.49
C SER A 204 5.54 39.37 -6.00
N ILE A 205 5.50 40.31 -5.04
CA ILE A 205 6.70 40.98 -4.51
C ILE A 205 7.45 40.10 -3.51
N ASP A 206 6.71 39.23 -2.80
CA ASP A 206 7.25 38.29 -1.82
C ASP A 206 7.72 36.98 -2.47
N ASP A 207 7.43 36.79 -3.77
CA ASP A 207 7.90 35.64 -4.52
C ASP A 207 9.43 35.67 -4.62
N ALA A 208 10.07 34.55 -4.29
CA ALA A 208 11.52 34.47 -4.29
C ALA A 208 12.08 34.57 -5.72
N VAL A 209 12.67 35.71 -6.06
CA VAL A 209 13.41 35.89 -7.31
C VAL A 209 14.75 35.16 -7.19
N ARG A 210 14.90 34.04 -7.91
CA ARG A 210 16.12 33.23 -7.94
C ARG A 210 16.79 33.35 -9.30
N PRO A 211 17.55 34.44 -9.56
CA PRO A 211 18.25 34.59 -10.83
C PRO A 211 19.27 33.46 -10.98
N LEU A 212 19.34 32.87 -12.16
CA LEU A 212 20.31 31.82 -12.47
C LEU A 212 21.70 32.45 -12.60
N VAL A 213 22.41 32.59 -11.47
CA VAL A 213 23.76 33.18 -11.40
C VAL A 213 24.88 32.18 -11.68
N GLY A 214 24.55 30.94 -12.04
CA GLY A 214 25.53 29.87 -12.27
C GLY A 214 26.06 29.27 -10.96
N SER A 215 26.31 27.95 -10.97
CA SER A 215 26.70 27.19 -9.78
C SER A 215 28.09 27.56 -9.21
N ALA A 216 28.94 28.20 -10.00
CA ALA A 216 30.31 28.56 -9.63
C ALA A 216 30.49 30.01 -9.15
N VAL A 217 29.46 30.86 -9.13
CA VAL A 217 29.62 32.30 -8.85
C VAL A 217 30.14 32.62 -7.44
N HIS A 218 29.91 31.74 -6.48
CA HIS A 218 30.42 31.89 -5.11
C HIS A 218 31.65 31.02 -4.81
N ALA A 219 32.27 30.42 -5.83
CA ALA A 219 33.51 29.67 -5.65
C ALA A 219 34.64 30.63 -5.23
N LYS A 220 35.00 30.60 -3.94
CA LYS A 220 36.17 31.31 -3.43
C LYS A 220 37.41 30.46 -3.73
N PHE A 221 38.28 30.94 -4.61
CA PHE A 221 39.57 30.33 -4.84
C PHE A 221 40.47 30.57 -3.61
N SER A 222 41.09 29.50 -3.10
CA SER A 222 42.18 29.59 -2.13
C SER A 222 43.42 30.14 -2.87
N SER A 223 44.08 31.15 -2.33
CA SER A 223 45.27 31.78 -2.93
C SER A 223 46.51 30.88 -3.02
N ASP A 224 46.41 29.62 -2.59
CA ASP A 224 47.53 28.67 -2.51
C ASP A 224 47.50 27.56 -3.59
N ASP A 225 46.50 27.58 -4.48
CA ASP A 225 46.43 26.62 -5.60
C ASP A 225 47.41 26.99 -6.70
N ARG A 226 48.58 26.33 -6.72
CA ARG A 226 49.64 26.47 -7.75
C ARG A 226 49.22 26.13 -9.19
N ASN A 227 47.95 25.78 -9.41
CA ASN A 227 47.37 25.44 -10.71
C ASN A 227 46.38 26.50 -11.22
N LEU A 228 46.32 27.69 -10.61
CA LEU A 228 45.54 28.83 -11.11
C LEU A 228 46.09 29.31 -12.46
N ILE A 229 45.35 29.07 -13.53
CA ILE A 229 45.63 29.62 -14.87
C ILE A 229 45.16 31.08 -14.86
N LEU A 230 46.10 32.01 -14.73
CA LEU A 230 45.84 33.45 -14.77
C LEU A 230 45.69 33.91 -16.22
N PRO A 231 44.79 34.88 -16.52
CA PRO A 231 44.75 35.51 -17.82
C PRO A 231 46.06 36.26 -18.06
N HIS A 232 46.64 36.08 -19.24
CA HIS A 232 47.82 36.84 -19.65
C HIS A 232 47.43 38.30 -19.81
N GLU A 233 48.01 39.21 -19.02
CA GLU A 233 47.84 40.65 -19.24
C GLU A 233 48.37 40.98 -20.64
N SER A 234 47.48 41.32 -21.56
CA SER A 234 47.87 41.93 -22.81
C SER A 234 48.15 43.40 -22.55
N MET A 235 49.43 43.78 -22.57
CA MET A 235 49.87 45.16 -22.73
C MET A 235 49.35 45.71 -24.07
N PHE A 236 48.13 46.25 -24.07
CA PHE A 236 47.71 47.24 -25.05
C PHE A 236 46.97 48.34 -24.31
N ASP A 237 47.78 49.29 -23.83
CA ASP A 237 47.34 50.65 -23.57
C ASP A 237 46.56 51.19 -24.76
N GLY A 238 45.37 51.72 -24.48
CA GLY A 238 44.76 52.80 -25.24
C GLY A 238 44.31 52.48 -26.66
N VAL A 239 43.09 51.99 -26.82
CA VAL A 239 42.28 52.33 -28.00
C VAL A 239 40.82 52.54 -27.57
N GLN A 240 40.42 53.81 -27.44
CA GLN A 240 39.03 54.26 -27.52
C GLN A 240 38.51 54.01 -28.94
N ILE A 241 37.41 53.27 -29.11
CA ILE A 241 36.55 53.41 -30.31
C ILE A 241 35.08 53.23 -29.89
N PHE A 242 34.34 54.31 -30.15
CA PHE A 242 32.89 54.60 -30.26
C PHE A 242 31.84 53.53 -29.92
#